data_AF-V6LGB1-F1
#
_entry.id   AF-V6LGB1-F1
#
_cell.length_a   1.000
_cell.length_b   1.000
_cell.length_c   1.000
_cell.angle_alpha   90.00
_cell.angle_beta   90.00
_cell.angle_gamma   90.00
#
_symmetry.space_group_name_H-M   'P 1'
#
loop_
_entity.id
_entity.type
_entity.pdbx_description
1 polymer ?
#
loop_
_entity_poly.entity_id
_entity_poly.type
_entity_poly.pdbx_seq_one_letter_code
_entity_poly.pdbx_strand_id
1 'polypeptide(L)'
;MGITGLNENMTGQQTSLKSLQNKSIGIDGHCLLHKAAQNFSQQLLIHKSVIEIANQTYKYLLQFVKYSKYTILVFDGGYLPAKRPTNEARKINRDRSLKEAISSSGSHQTKLLQKSISFTFEQVKDVAEFLISKFQNEQFYCFLSPFEADAQLAFLNRTNLADVIITLDSDIYLYGVDQVLFNYNFGLNSGKLVLNCENTLFTEVQQLKNCSILSGCDYLGSLKGVGLKKAQQAILQGQTALAGSEILKKGKNRDFPEGIVNMSQYQQRILEALVVFQYQRVYNPIDNNIQMLSDCTQDQILLDKFGDIIGEQDSLFNVFRNSKIIQDSCQQLRIDLKHNFIHIGNNLQIIEAEKLNVDALKLHIIQSDRLETQYQLSVKIQQVQKPEIVSKYHTNLSNNNQINYDSIQFETQIYTSILDAKFLQ
;
A
#
# COMPACT_ATOMS: atom_id res chain seq x y z
N MET A 1 7.15 -1.18 -14.85
CA MET A 1 6.40 -2.08 -15.75
C MET A 1 4.98 -1.53 -15.72
N GLY A 2 3.95 -2.31 -15.38
CA GLY A 2 2.64 -1.77 -15.05
C GLY A 2 1.75 -1.26 -16.19
N ILE A 3 0.68 -0.57 -15.79
CA ILE A 3 -0.46 -0.16 -16.63
C ILE A 3 -0.01 0.81 -17.73
N THR A 4 -0.17 0.36 -18.98
CA THR A 4 0.34 1.07 -20.15
C THR A 4 -0.31 2.46 -20.29
N GLY A 5 0.52 3.50 -20.23
CA GLY A 5 0.11 4.90 -20.35
C GLY A 5 -0.33 5.57 -19.04
N LEU A 6 -0.35 4.87 -17.89
CA LEU A 6 -0.78 5.50 -16.63
C LEU A 6 0.15 6.66 -16.23
N ASN A 7 1.46 6.40 -16.14
CA ASN A 7 2.49 7.40 -15.79
C ASN A 7 2.51 8.67 -16.67
N GLU A 8 2.06 8.56 -17.92
CA GLU A 8 1.96 9.68 -18.87
C GLU A 8 0.76 10.60 -18.57
N ASN A 9 -0.31 10.05 -17.97
CA ASN A 9 -1.54 10.78 -17.63
C ASN A 9 -1.57 11.29 -16.18
N MET A 10 -0.60 10.93 -15.34
CA MET A 10 -0.42 11.50 -13.99
C MET A 10 0.32 12.85 -14.09
N THR A 11 -0.16 13.91 -13.45
CA THR A 11 0.65 15.15 -13.31
C THR A 11 1.61 15.02 -12.13
N GLY A 12 2.73 15.74 -12.12
CA GLY A 12 3.68 15.69 -11.01
C GLY A 12 4.77 16.74 -11.12
N GLN A 13 5.38 17.07 -9.99
CA GLN A 13 6.41 18.09 -9.85
C GLN A 13 7.81 17.46 -9.87
N GLN A 14 8.77 18.12 -10.53
CA GLN A 14 10.18 17.72 -10.42
C GLN A 14 10.70 18.07 -9.02
N THR A 15 11.11 17.05 -8.27
CA THR A 15 11.45 17.14 -6.84
C THR A 15 12.81 16.50 -6.56
N SER A 16 13.62 17.13 -5.72
CA SER A 16 14.94 16.62 -5.31
C SER A 16 14.87 15.79 -4.02
N LEU A 17 15.87 14.96 -3.73
CA LEU A 17 15.93 14.30 -2.40
C LEU A 17 16.12 15.29 -1.26
N LYS A 18 16.77 16.44 -1.49
CA LYS A 18 16.94 17.48 -0.46
C LYS A 18 15.59 18.07 0.00
N SER A 19 14.60 18.14 -0.90
CA SER A 19 13.23 18.54 -0.56
C SER A 19 12.46 17.47 0.22
N LEU A 20 12.95 16.22 0.28
CA LEU A 20 12.40 15.13 1.08
C LEU A 20 13.16 14.96 2.41
N GLN A 21 13.84 16.01 2.89
CA GLN A 21 14.62 15.94 4.11
C GLN A 21 13.75 15.58 5.32
N ASN A 22 14.22 14.64 6.15
CA ASN A 22 13.52 14.10 7.33
C ASN A 22 12.23 13.32 7.03
N LYS A 23 11.96 12.95 5.77
CA LYS A 23 10.88 12.02 5.40
C LYS A 23 11.38 10.57 5.46
N SER A 24 10.52 9.62 5.86
CA SER A 24 10.83 8.20 5.66
C SER A 24 10.57 7.79 4.21
N ILE A 25 11.47 6.98 3.65
CA ILE A 25 11.46 6.63 2.23
C ILE A 25 11.31 5.11 2.08
N GLY A 26 10.24 4.66 1.43
CA GLY A 26 10.12 3.29 0.94
C GLY A 26 10.67 3.18 -0.48
N ILE A 27 11.42 2.13 -0.80
CA ILE A 27 12.03 1.94 -2.13
C ILE A 27 11.72 0.57 -2.68
N ASP A 28 11.25 0.51 -3.93
CA ASP A 28 11.17 -0.72 -4.72
C ASP A 28 12.60 -1.19 -5.06
N GLY A 29 13.00 -2.25 -4.37
CA GLY A 29 14.30 -2.89 -4.52
C GLY A 29 14.47 -3.63 -5.85
N HIS A 30 13.41 -4.17 -6.45
CA HIS A 30 13.53 -4.83 -7.76
C HIS A 30 13.75 -3.80 -8.87
N CYS A 31 13.04 -2.68 -8.87
CA CYS A 31 13.33 -1.56 -9.78
C CYS A 31 14.77 -1.06 -9.62
N LEU A 32 15.24 -0.88 -8.38
CA LEU A 32 16.61 -0.43 -8.10
C LEU A 32 17.68 -1.45 -8.55
N LEU A 33 17.45 -2.73 -8.29
CA LEU A 33 18.37 -3.83 -8.60
C LEU A 33 18.48 -4.07 -10.11
N HIS A 34 17.35 -4.04 -10.82
CA HIS A 34 17.33 -4.02 -12.28
C HIS A 34 18.09 -2.81 -12.84
N LYS A 35 17.97 -1.63 -12.21
CA LYS A 35 18.71 -0.43 -12.63
C LYS A 35 20.22 -0.56 -12.42
N ALA A 36 20.65 -1.11 -11.28
CA ALA A 36 22.06 -1.38 -10.98
C ALA A 36 22.67 -2.39 -11.97
N ALA A 37 21.94 -3.45 -12.31
CA ALA A 37 22.42 -4.50 -13.20
C ALA A 37 22.48 -4.15 -14.70
N GLN A 38 21.96 -2.99 -15.14
CA GLN A 38 22.03 -2.59 -16.56
C GLN A 38 23.48 -2.59 -17.11
N ASN A 39 24.45 -2.21 -16.28
CA ASN A 39 25.87 -2.17 -16.64
C ASN A 39 26.63 -3.46 -16.30
N PHE A 40 26.00 -4.40 -15.58
CA PHE A 40 26.61 -5.64 -15.09
C PHE A 40 25.84 -6.90 -15.54
N SER A 41 25.07 -6.78 -16.63
CA SER A 41 24.21 -7.86 -17.14
C SER A 41 24.99 -9.12 -17.54
N GLN A 42 26.25 -8.97 -17.98
CA GLN A 42 27.14 -10.08 -18.28
C GLN A 42 27.61 -10.80 -17.01
N GLN A 43 28.00 -10.05 -15.97
CA GLN A 43 28.39 -10.56 -14.65
C GLN A 43 27.25 -11.36 -14.01
N LEU A 44 26.02 -10.84 -14.07
CA LEU A 44 24.84 -11.51 -13.54
C LEU A 44 24.48 -12.78 -14.33
N LEU A 45 24.38 -12.68 -15.65
CA LEU A 45 23.77 -13.74 -16.46
C LEU A 45 24.75 -14.85 -16.84
N ILE A 46 26.02 -14.51 -17.10
CA ILE A 46 27.06 -15.47 -17.49
C ILE A 46 27.86 -15.90 -16.24
N HIS A 47 28.43 -14.95 -15.51
CA HIS A 47 29.33 -15.25 -14.38
C HIS A 47 28.60 -15.54 -13.05
N LYS A 48 27.28 -15.35 -13.01
CA LYS A 48 26.40 -15.50 -11.82
C LYS A 48 26.80 -14.64 -10.61
N SER A 49 27.64 -13.62 -10.80
CA SER A 49 28.04 -12.67 -9.76
C SER A 49 26.97 -11.61 -9.53
N VAL A 50 26.72 -11.29 -8.26
CA VAL A 50 25.94 -10.12 -7.84
C VAL A 50 26.79 -9.06 -7.13
N ILE A 51 28.10 -9.26 -6.97
CA ILE A 51 28.97 -8.41 -6.12
C ILE A 51 29.00 -6.97 -6.64
N GLU A 52 29.22 -6.79 -7.94
CA GLU A 52 29.25 -5.47 -8.59
C GLU A 52 27.89 -4.77 -8.50
N ILE A 53 26.81 -5.54 -8.60
CA ILE A 53 25.42 -5.07 -8.55
C ILE A 53 25.06 -4.64 -7.13
N ALA A 54 25.45 -5.40 -6.11
CA ALA A 54 25.27 -5.06 -4.70
C ALA A 54 26.03 -3.78 -4.34
N ASN A 55 27.29 -3.66 -4.78
CA ASN A 55 28.10 -2.45 -4.61
C ASN A 55 27.51 -1.23 -5.32
N GLN A 56 26.93 -1.40 -6.51
CA GLN A 56 26.28 -0.30 -7.23
C GLN A 56 24.95 0.09 -6.58
N THR A 57 24.18 -0.88 -6.10
CA THR A 57 22.93 -0.67 -5.36
C THR A 57 23.20 0.09 -4.05
N TYR A 58 24.27 -0.27 -3.32
CA TYR A 58 24.73 0.47 -2.14
C TYR A 58 25.03 1.95 -2.45
N LYS A 59 25.76 2.24 -3.53
CA LYS A 59 26.06 3.62 -3.96
C LYS A 59 24.81 4.44 -4.29
N TYR A 60 23.77 3.79 -4.83
CA TYR A 60 22.47 4.42 -5.05
C TYR A 60 21.73 4.68 -3.74
N LEU A 61 21.75 3.72 -2.81
CA LEU A 61 21.08 3.83 -1.51
C LEU A 61 21.69 4.91 -0.61
N LEU A 62 23.01 5.11 -0.66
CA LEU A 62 23.68 6.23 0.03
C LEU A 62 23.09 7.61 -0.32
N GLN A 63 22.50 7.80 -1.51
CA GLN A 63 21.83 9.06 -1.85
C GLN A 63 20.53 9.25 -1.06
N PHE A 64 19.74 8.18 -0.88
CA PHE A 64 18.47 8.24 -0.16
C PHE A 64 18.68 8.31 1.36
N VAL A 65 19.52 7.42 1.91
CA VAL A 65 19.83 7.36 3.35
C VAL A 65 20.36 8.71 3.87
N LYS A 66 21.17 9.42 3.07
CA LYS A 66 21.70 10.75 3.40
C LYS A 66 20.65 11.85 3.65
N TYR A 67 19.47 11.76 3.03
CA TYR A 67 18.43 12.80 3.12
C TYR A 67 17.16 12.33 3.86
N SER A 68 16.89 11.03 3.92
CA SER A 68 15.74 10.47 4.63
C SER A 68 15.90 10.53 6.16
N LYS A 69 14.78 10.48 6.89
CA LYS A 69 14.75 10.13 8.33
C LYS A 69 15.08 8.64 8.53
N TYR A 70 14.66 7.81 7.58
CA TYR A 70 15.16 6.45 7.36
C TYR A 70 14.69 5.95 5.99
N THR A 71 15.38 4.95 5.47
CA THR A 71 15.08 4.28 4.21
C THR A 71 14.68 2.83 4.46
N ILE A 72 13.55 2.37 3.91
CA ILE A 72 13.15 0.95 3.86
C ILE A 72 13.23 0.49 2.40
N LEU A 73 14.14 -0.43 2.11
CA LEU A 73 14.22 -1.13 0.83
C LEU A 73 13.31 -2.37 0.86
N VAL A 74 12.45 -2.55 -0.14
CA VAL A 74 11.54 -3.70 -0.22
C VAL A 74 11.75 -4.44 -1.54
N PHE A 75 12.10 -5.71 -1.47
CA PHE A 75 12.13 -6.59 -2.64
C PHE A 75 10.87 -7.47 -2.71
N ASP A 76 10.46 -7.87 -3.92
CA ASP A 76 9.57 -9.03 -4.13
C ASP A 76 10.16 -10.28 -3.45
N GLY A 77 9.28 -11.13 -2.93
CA GLY A 77 9.62 -12.43 -2.35
C GLY A 77 8.84 -13.56 -3.00
N GLY A 78 7.66 -13.86 -2.46
CA GLY A 78 6.84 -14.99 -2.89
C GLY A 78 6.22 -14.83 -4.28
N TYR A 79 5.97 -15.95 -4.94
CA TYR A 79 5.25 -15.97 -6.21
C TYR A 79 3.74 -15.83 -5.98
N LEU A 80 3.12 -14.77 -6.52
CA LEU A 80 1.67 -14.60 -6.47
C LEU A 80 0.97 -15.44 -7.56
N PRO A 81 0.05 -16.36 -7.21
CA PRO A 81 -0.66 -17.20 -8.19
C PRO A 81 -1.37 -16.41 -9.29
N ALA A 82 -2.01 -15.28 -8.94
CA ALA A 82 -2.76 -14.45 -9.89
C ALA A 82 -1.88 -13.85 -11.01
N LYS A 83 -0.59 -13.60 -10.74
CA LYS A 83 0.40 -13.03 -11.68
C LYS A 83 1.07 -14.09 -12.57
N ARG A 84 0.66 -15.36 -12.45
CA ARG A 84 1.30 -16.50 -13.12
C ARG A 84 1.47 -16.35 -14.64
N PRO A 85 0.43 -16.05 -15.44
CA PRO A 85 0.56 -15.98 -16.90
C PRO A 85 1.57 -14.89 -17.33
N THR A 86 1.52 -13.74 -16.68
CA THR A 86 2.40 -12.60 -16.92
C THR A 86 3.86 -12.94 -16.60
N ASN A 87 4.11 -13.63 -15.49
CA ASN A 87 5.46 -14.05 -15.09
C ASN A 87 6.03 -15.14 -16.04
N GLU A 88 5.21 -16.09 -16.49
CA GLU A 88 5.62 -17.10 -17.48
C GLU A 88 5.95 -16.46 -18.84
N ALA A 89 5.11 -15.54 -19.34
CA ALA A 89 5.36 -14.80 -20.58
C ALA A 89 6.63 -13.93 -20.49
N ARG A 90 6.85 -13.25 -19.36
CA ARG A 90 8.10 -12.51 -19.08
C ARG A 90 9.32 -13.44 -19.10
N LYS A 91 9.24 -14.62 -18.49
CA LYS A 91 10.31 -15.64 -18.48
C LYS A 91 10.65 -16.12 -19.90
N ILE A 92 9.65 -16.53 -20.69
CA ILE A 92 9.85 -17.01 -22.07
C ILE A 92 10.59 -15.97 -22.93
N ASN A 93 10.24 -14.69 -22.80
CA ASN A 93 10.87 -13.61 -23.55
C ASN A 93 12.31 -13.30 -23.09
N ARG A 94 12.62 -13.42 -21.79
CA ARG A 94 14.00 -13.36 -21.27
C ARG A 94 14.83 -14.55 -21.76
N ASP A 95 14.31 -15.77 -21.65
CA ASP A 95 15.00 -17.00 -22.07
C ASP A 95 15.32 -16.99 -23.58
N ARG A 96 14.40 -16.46 -24.42
CA ARG A 96 14.64 -16.23 -25.85
C ARG A 96 15.76 -15.19 -26.08
N SER A 97 15.68 -14.06 -25.39
CA SER A 97 16.67 -12.97 -25.50
C SER A 97 18.06 -13.40 -25.03
N LEU A 98 18.15 -14.23 -23.99
CA LEU A 98 19.41 -14.76 -23.47
C LEU A 98 20.06 -15.76 -24.44
N LYS A 99 19.25 -16.64 -25.06
CA LYS A 99 19.74 -17.55 -26.11
C LYS A 99 20.31 -16.79 -27.30
N GLU A 100 19.62 -15.74 -27.77
CA GLU A 100 20.12 -14.87 -28.84
C GLU A 100 21.40 -14.12 -28.43
N ALA A 101 21.51 -13.69 -27.15
CA ALA A 101 22.67 -12.99 -26.62
C ALA A 101 23.94 -13.85 -26.62
N ILE A 102 23.82 -15.16 -26.34
CA ILE A 102 24.97 -16.08 -26.30
C ILE A 102 25.62 -16.22 -27.70
N SER A 103 24.82 -16.17 -28.77
CA SER A 103 25.30 -16.20 -30.16
C SER A 103 25.58 -14.82 -30.78
N SER A 104 25.37 -13.73 -30.03
CA SER A 104 25.58 -12.35 -30.49
C SER A 104 26.89 -11.77 -29.95
N SER A 105 27.36 -10.68 -30.56
CA SER A 105 28.53 -9.93 -30.09
C SER A 105 28.26 -8.42 -30.04
N GLY A 106 29.08 -7.70 -29.25
CA GLY A 106 29.09 -6.23 -29.22
C GLY A 106 27.79 -5.61 -28.67
N SER A 107 27.42 -4.44 -29.18
CA SER A 107 26.31 -3.64 -28.64
C SER A 107 24.93 -4.31 -28.78
N HIS A 108 24.74 -5.22 -29.73
CA HIS A 108 23.51 -6.02 -29.84
C HIS A 108 23.40 -7.03 -28.69
N GLN A 109 24.49 -7.76 -28.41
CA GLN A 109 24.58 -8.67 -27.28
C GLN A 109 24.30 -7.94 -25.95
N THR A 110 24.88 -6.77 -25.72
CA THR A 110 24.63 -5.98 -24.49
C THR A 110 23.15 -5.66 -24.30
N LYS A 111 22.44 -5.25 -25.37
CA LYS A 111 21.00 -4.95 -25.32
C LYS A 111 20.16 -6.20 -25.02
N LEU A 112 20.54 -7.36 -25.59
CA LEU A 112 19.85 -8.63 -25.32
C LEU A 112 20.08 -9.12 -23.88
N LEU A 113 21.31 -9.02 -23.37
CA LEU A 113 21.62 -9.31 -21.96
C LEU A 113 20.82 -8.39 -21.01
N GLN A 114 20.75 -7.09 -21.29
CA GLN A 114 19.96 -6.14 -20.51
C GLN A 114 18.46 -6.49 -20.49
N LYS A 115 17.89 -6.93 -21.63
CA LYS A 115 16.50 -7.45 -21.69
C LYS A 115 16.29 -8.76 -20.94
N SER A 116 17.37 -9.52 -20.72
CA SER A 116 17.36 -10.84 -20.09
C SER A 116 17.61 -10.81 -18.58
N ILE A 117 17.87 -9.64 -17.98
CA ILE A 117 18.10 -9.49 -16.54
C ILE A 117 16.93 -10.09 -15.76
N SER A 118 17.26 -10.95 -14.81
CA SER A 118 16.38 -11.48 -13.77
C SER A 118 17.26 -11.99 -12.63
N PHE A 119 16.72 -11.97 -11.41
CA PHE A 119 17.41 -12.42 -10.21
C PHE A 119 16.72 -13.67 -9.66
N THR A 120 17.50 -14.58 -9.07
CA THR A 120 16.94 -15.65 -8.23
C THR A 120 16.68 -15.13 -6.83
N PHE A 121 15.85 -15.83 -6.05
CA PHE A 121 15.62 -15.51 -4.64
C PHE A 121 16.94 -15.44 -3.84
N GLU A 122 17.84 -16.40 -4.04
CA GLU A 122 19.14 -16.41 -3.35
C GLU A 122 20.02 -15.21 -3.75
N GLN A 123 19.99 -14.79 -5.03
CA GLN A 123 20.70 -13.59 -5.48
C GLN A 123 20.13 -12.29 -4.88
N VAL A 124 18.81 -12.20 -4.68
CA VAL A 124 18.17 -11.06 -4.00
C VAL A 124 18.55 -11.06 -2.52
N LYS A 125 18.53 -12.23 -1.88
CA LYS A 125 19.00 -12.43 -0.50
C LYS A 125 20.46 -12.02 -0.34
N ASP A 126 21.40 -12.55 -1.14
CA ASP A 126 22.82 -12.19 -1.11
C ASP A 126 23.04 -10.66 -1.18
N VAL A 127 22.28 -9.97 -2.04
CA VAL A 127 22.33 -8.51 -2.14
C VAL A 127 21.75 -7.84 -0.90
N ALA A 128 20.62 -8.30 -0.36
CA ALA A 128 20.03 -7.77 0.86
C ALA A 128 20.97 -7.94 2.07
N GLU A 129 21.54 -9.13 2.26
CA GLU A 129 22.51 -9.41 3.33
C GLU A 129 23.76 -8.51 3.18
N PHE A 130 24.29 -8.36 1.97
CA PHE A 130 25.39 -7.44 1.69
C PHE A 130 25.02 -5.99 2.07
N LEU A 131 23.85 -5.50 1.66
CA LEU A 131 23.42 -4.13 1.93
C LEU A 131 23.27 -3.86 3.43
N ILE A 132 22.59 -4.74 4.17
CA ILE A 132 22.45 -4.62 5.63
C ILE A 132 23.84 -4.63 6.30
N SER A 133 24.74 -5.52 5.87
CA SER A 133 26.11 -5.61 6.40
C SER A 133 26.97 -4.37 6.13
N LYS A 134 26.61 -3.56 5.12
CA LYS A 134 27.29 -2.31 4.76
C LYS A 134 26.75 -1.10 5.52
N PHE A 135 25.45 -1.06 5.80
CA PHE A 135 24.82 0.07 6.48
C PHE A 135 24.93 0.03 8.02
N GLN A 136 25.18 -1.12 8.64
CA GLN A 136 25.66 -1.24 10.05
C GLN A 136 25.01 -0.29 11.09
N ASN A 137 23.67 -0.26 11.14
CA ASN A 137 22.85 0.60 12.02
C ASN A 137 22.78 2.09 11.63
N GLU A 138 23.13 2.46 10.40
CA GLU A 138 22.54 3.63 9.75
C GLU A 138 21.02 3.47 9.64
N GLN A 139 20.31 4.56 9.33
CA GLN A 139 18.85 4.63 9.20
C GLN A 139 18.35 3.92 7.92
N PHE A 140 18.68 2.64 7.78
CA PHE A 140 18.42 1.79 6.62
C PHE A 140 17.91 0.41 7.05
N TYR A 141 16.80 -0.01 6.45
CA TYR A 141 16.17 -1.31 6.69
C TYR A 141 15.88 -1.99 5.36
N CYS A 142 15.90 -3.32 5.32
CA CYS A 142 15.70 -4.08 4.09
C CYS A 142 14.79 -5.29 4.31
N PHE A 143 13.65 -5.30 3.61
CA PHE A 143 12.62 -6.33 3.70
C PHE A 143 12.50 -7.09 2.37
N LEU A 144 12.08 -8.35 2.45
CA LEU A 144 11.39 -9.00 1.34
C LEU A 144 9.90 -9.04 1.67
N SER A 145 9.07 -8.64 0.72
CA SER A 145 7.61 -8.81 0.79
C SER A 145 7.26 -10.29 0.84
N PRO A 146 6.15 -10.70 1.50
CA PRO A 146 5.60 -12.04 1.32
C PRO A 146 5.33 -12.36 -0.15
N PHE A 147 4.96 -11.35 -0.95
CA PHE A 147 4.72 -11.47 -2.39
C PHE A 147 5.35 -10.29 -3.14
N GLU A 148 4.56 -9.32 -3.59
CA GLU A 148 5.04 -8.18 -4.39
C GLU A 148 5.45 -7.01 -3.49
N ALA A 149 6.51 -6.31 -3.89
CA ALA A 149 6.99 -5.11 -3.20
C ALA A 149 5.94 -4.00 -3.21
N ASP A 150 5.13 -3.87 -4.26
CA ASP A 150 4.13 -2.81 -4.41
C ASP A 150 3.11 -2.81 -3.24
N ALA A 151 2.48 -3.95 -2.97
CA ALA A 151 1.54 -4.08 -1.85
C ALA A 151 2.21 -3.84 -0.50
N GLN A 152 3.45 -4.31 -0.32
CA GLN A 152 4.21 -4.12 0.92
C GLN A 152 4.62 -2.65 1.14
N LEU A 153 5.05 -1.95 0.09
CA LEU A 153 5.34 -0.51 0.12
C LEU A 153 4.07 0.30 0.38
N ALA A 154 2.94 -0.10 -0.21
CA ALA A 154 1.66 0.52 0.07
C ALA A 154 1.19 0.31 1.52
N PHE A 155 1.41 -0.87 2.09
CA PHE A 155 1.19 -1.10 3.52
C PHE A 155 2.04 -0.18 4.39
N LEU A 156 3.35 -0.07 4.10
CA LEU A 156 4.26 0.82 4.83
C LEU A 156 3.83 2.29 4.71
N ASN A 157 3.35 2.73 3.55
CA ASN A 157 2.86 4.09 3.37
C ASN A 157 1.57 4.36 4.14
N ARG A 158 0.53 3.52 3.97
CA ARG A 158 -0.76 3.62 4.70
C ARG A 158 -0.62 3.55 6.22
N THR A 159 0.44 2.92 6.73
CA THR A 159 0.75 2.82 8.17
C THR A 159 1.72 3.90 8.67
N ASN A 160 2.05 4.91 7.85
CA ASN A 160 2.98 5.99 8.17
C ASN A 160 4.42 5.53 8.48
N LEU A 161 4.80 4.35 7.99
CA LEU A 161 6.18 3.82 8.02
C LEU A 161 7.00 4.26 6.81
N ALA A 162 6.37 4.75 5.75
CA ALA A 162 7.05 5.37 4.60
C ALA A 162 6.26 6.60 4.11
N ASP A 163 6.75 7.81 4.38
CA ASP A 163 6.12 9.04 3.88
C ASP A 163 6.09 9.08 2.33
N VAL A 164 7.15 8.62 1.68
CA VAL A 164 7.33 8.68 0.22
C VAL A 164 7.81 7.34 -0.33
N ILE A 165 7.18 6.86 -1.40
CA ILE A 165 7.60 5.66 -2.13
C ILE A 165 8.45 6.05 -3.34
N ILE A 166 9.52 5.29 -3.63
CA ILE A 166 10.37 5.45 -4.82
C ILE A 166 10.28 4.16 -5.64
N THR A 167 9.71 4.26 -6.85
CA THR A 167 9.60 3.15 -7.79
C THR A 167 9.62 3.65 -9.24
N LEU A 168 9.75 2.73 -10.19
CA LEU A 168 9.49 2.95 -11.62
C LEU A 168 8.15 2.35 -12.07
N ASP A 169 7.42 1.67 -11.18
CA ASP A 169 6.15 1.02 -11.51
C ASP A 169 4.92 1.86 -11.11
N SER A 170 4.05 2.11 -12.09
CA SER A 170 2.82 2.89 -11.87
C SER A 170 1.76 2.13 -11.08
N ASP A 171 1.87 0.81 -11.00
CA ASP A 171 0.85 -0.05 -10.39
C ASP A 171 0.72 0.20 -8.88
N ILE A 172 1.75 0.77 -8.25
CA ILE A 172 1.73 1.26 -6.87
C ILE A 172 0.49 2.14 -6.56
N TYR A 173 0.00 2.93 -7.53
CA TYR A 173 -1.19 3.76 -7.33
C TYR A 173 -2.50 3.00 -7.17
N LEU A 174 -2.57 1.76 -7.67
CA LEU A 174 -3.75 0.92 -7.48
C LEU A 174 -3.92 0.53 -6.02
N TYR A 175 -2.82 0.53 -5.27
CA TYR A 175 -2.78 0.34 -3.83
C TYR A 175 -2.98 1.65 -3.04
N GLY A 176 -3.29 2.78 -3.69
CA GLY A 176 -3.71 4.01 -3.02
C GLY A 176 -2.64 4.61 -2.09
N VAL A 177 -1.41 4.71 -2.59
CA VAL A 177 -0.29 5.36 -1.87
C VAL A 177 -0.32 6.87 -2.00
N ASP A 178 0.11 7.57 -0.96
CA ASP A 178 -0.04 9.03 -0.82
C ASP A 178 1.00 9.85 -1.58
N GLN A 179 2.27 9.44 -1.59
CA GLN A 179 3.34 10.18 -2.27
C GLN A 179 4.30 9.23 -2.97
N VAL A 180 4.55 9.44 -4.27
CA VAL A 180 5.47 8.61 -5.05
C VAL A 180 6.41 9.44 -5.90
N LEU A 181 7.72 9.16 -5.81
CA LEU A 181 8.78 9.78 -6.60
C LEU A 181 9.18 8.84 -7.75
N PHE A 182 8.64 9.09 -8.95
CA PHE A 182 8.94 8.30 -10.14
C PHE A 182 10.22 8.72 -10.85
N ASN A 183 10.77 7.78 -11.61
CA ASN A 183 11.82 8.03 -12.61
C ASN A 183 13.03 8.78 -12.03
N TYR A 184 13.39 8.45 -10.79
CA TYR A 184 14.48 9.11 -10.07
C TYR A 184 15.81 9.00 -10.83
N ASN A 185 16.45 10.15 -11.04
CA ASN A 185 17.71 10.28 -11.76
C ASN A 185 18.87 10.54 -10.78
N PHE A 186 19.67 9.49 -10.56
CA PHE A 186 20.87 9.49 -9.70
C PHE A 186 21.92 10.55 -10.04
N GLY A 187 21.94 11.08 -11.27
CA GLY A 187 22.85 12.15 -11.69
C GLY A 187 22.29 13.56 -11.44
N LEU A 188 20.96 13.72 -11.46
CA LEU A 188 20.28 15.00 -11.20
C LEU A 188 19.72 15.11 -9.77
N ASN A 189 19.91 14.08 -8.93
CA ASN A 189 19.40 13.98 -7.56
C ASN A 189 17.90 14.34 -7.44
N SER A 190 17.10 13.97 -8.44
CA SER A 190 15.68 14.36 -8.56
C SER A 190 14.85 13.40 -9.40
N GLY A 191 13.54 13.39 -9.16
CA GLY A 191 12.53 12.61 -9.89
C GLY A 191 11.20 13.36 -9.97
N LYS A 192 10.18 12.74 -10.56
CA LYS A 192 8.82 13.29 -10.66
C LYS A 192 8.02 12.85 -9.43
N LEU A 193 7.84 13.75 -8.47
CA LEU A 193 6.93 13.52 -7.33
C LEU A 193 5.49 13.69 -7.82
N VAL A 194 4.66 12.72 -7.47
CA VAL A 194 3.23 12.70 -7.75
C VAL A 194 2.53 12.41 -6.43
N LEU A 195 1.51 13.21 -6.10
CA LEU A 195 0.74 13.12 -4.87
C LEU A 195 -0.61 12.50 -5.16
N ASN A 196 -1.06 11.62 -4.27
CA ASN A 196 -2.45 11.16 -4.23
C ASN A 196 -3.37 12.36 -3.99
N CYS A 197 -4.61 12.28 -4.48
CA CYS A 197 -5.57 13.40 -4.55
C CYS A 197 -5.18 14.57 -5.48
N GLU A 198 -3.93 14.73 -5.93
CA GLU A 198 -3.56 15.73 -6.94
C GLU A 198 -3.48 15.12 -8.36
N ASN A 199 -4.53 15.37 -9.15
CA ASN A 199 -4.55 15.19 -10.61
C ASN A 199 -4.19 13.79 -11.13
N THR A 200 -5.14 12.88 -11.01
CA THR A 200 -5.28 11.74 -11.93
C THR A 200 -6.50 11.96 -12.84
N LEU A 201 -6.68 11.12 -13.87
CA LEU A 201 -7.92 11.09 -14.67
C LEU A 201 -9.17 10.63 -13.88
N PHE A 202 -9.02 10.31 -12.60
CA PHE A 202 -10.01 9.66 -11.75
C PHE A 202 -10.16 10.43 -10.44
N THR A 203 -11.38 10.55 -9.93
CA THR A 203 -11.64 11.25 -8.65
C THR A 203 -11.34 10.38 -7.43
N GLU A 204 -11.25 9.06 -7.62
CA GLU A 204 -11.12 8.07 -6.56
C GLU A 204 -10.15 6.95 -6.96
N VAL A 205 -9.39 6.43 -5.99
CA VAL A 205 -8.50 5.27 -6.18
C VAL A 205 -9.29 4.04 -6.69
N GLN A 206 -10.56 3.88 -6.28
CA GLN A 206 -11.38 2.76 -6.75
C GLN A 206 -11.75 2.88 -8.24
N GLN A 207 -12.01 4.09 -8.74
CA GLN A 207 -12.20 4.33 -10.17
C GLN A 207 -10.90 4.03 -10.94
N LEU A 208 -9.75 4.49 -10.44
CA LEU A 208 -8.44 4.20 -11.03
C LEU A 208 -8.18 2.68 -11.10
N LYS A 209 -8.41 1.93 -10.01
CA LYS A 209 -8.37 0.46 -9.99
C LYS A 209 -9.27 -0.16 -11.05
N ASN A 210 -10.56 0.17 -11.05
CA ASN A 210 -11.54 -0.35 -12.01
C ASN A 210 -11.13 -0.09 -13.47
N CYS A 211 -10.67 1.13 -13.78
CA CYS A 211 -10.22 1.50 -15.11
C CYS A 211 -8.96 0.75 -15.53
N SER A 212 -8.03 0.55 -14.59
CA SER A 212 -6.73 -0.05 -14.87
C SER A 212 -6.87 -1.55 -15.17
N ILE A 213 -7.67 -2.28 -14.39
CA ILE A 213 -8.02 -3.69 -14.63
C ILE A 213 -8.68 -3.86 -16.01
N LEU A 214 -9.65 -3.01 -16.38
CA LEU A 214 -10.29 -3.06 -17.69
C LEU A 214 -9.37 -2.63 -18.85
N SER A 215 -8.37 -1.79 -18.59
CA SER A 215 -7.36 -1.36 -19.56
C SER A 215 -6.21 -2.33 -19.76
N GLY A 216 -6.11 -3.35 -18.89
CA GLY A 216 -5.04 -4.33 -18.87
C GLY A 216 -4.06 -4.06 -17.73
N CYS A 217 -3.89 -5.03 -16.83
CA CYS A 217 -2.94 -5.01 -15.72
C CYS A 217 -2.17 -6.34 -15.65
N ASP A 218 -1.20 -6.45 -14.73
CA ASP A 218 -0.37 -7.66 -14.58
C ASP A 218 -1.16 -8.94 -14.21
N TYR A 219 -2.43 -8.82 -13.78
CA TYR A 219 -3.31 -9.96 -13.45
C TYR A 219 -4.37 -10.26 -14.53
N LEU A 220 -4.70 -9.32 -15.43
CA LEU A 220 -5.76 -9.48 -16.43
C LEU A 220 -5.49 -8.66 -17.69
N GLY A 221 -5.51 -9.31 -18.85
CA GLY A 221 -5.49 -8.64 -20.15
C GLY A 221 -6.80 -7.90 -20.46
N SER A 222 -6.71 -6.79 -21.20
CA SER A 222 -7.88 -6.04 -21.64
C SER A 222 -8.65 -6.75 -22.75
N LEU A 223 -9.92 -6.37 -22.91
CA LEU A 223 -10.64 -6.63 -24.17
C LEU A 223 -9.91 -5.95 -25.34
N LYS A 224 -9.89 -6.60 -26.51
CA LYS A 224 -9.16 -6.10 -27.68
C LYS A 224 -9.52 -4.66 -28.05
N GLY A 225 -8.49 -3.83 -28.16
CA GLY A 225 -8.60 -2.41 -28.49
C GLY A 225 -9.19 -1.54 -27.36
N VAL A 226 -9.26 -2.04 -26.13
CA VAL A 226 -9.51 -1.25 -24.91
C VAL A 226 -8.18 -0.84 -24.28
N GLY A 227 -8.11 0.41 -23.83
CA GLY A 227 -7.04 0.98 -23.03
C GLY A 227 -7.62 2.09 -22.15
N LEU A 228 -6.80 2.74 -21.32
CA LEU A 228 -7.23 3.62 -20.21
C LEU A 228 -8.39 4.57 -20.56
N LYS A 229 -8.32 5.33 -21.67
CA LYS A 229 -9.39 6.28 -22.04
C LYS A 229 -10.76 5.63 -22.29
N LYS A 230 -10.80 4.43 -22.88
CA LYS A 230 -12.06 3.69 -23.10
C LYS A 230 -12.56 3.04 -21.81
N ALA A 231 -11.65 2.52 -20.99
CA ALA A 231 -11.98 2.00 -19.68
C ALA A 231 -12.59 3.09 -18.78
N GLN A 232 -11.97 4.27 -18.72
CA GLN A 232 -12.49 5.46 -18.04
C GLN A 232 -13.91 5.82 -18.50
N GLN A 233 -14.16 5.91 -19.80
CA GLN A 233 -15.50 6.19 -20.34
C GLN A 233 -16.54 5.15 -19.90
N ALA A 234 -16.16 3.87 -19.85
CA ALA A 234 -17.05 2.80 -19.40
C ALA A 234 -17.28 2.81 -17.87
N ILE A 235 -16.27 3.18 -17.07
CA ILE A 235 -16.41 3.33 -15.61
C ILE A 235 -17.22 4.58 -15.24
N LEU A 236 -17.08 5.69 -15.97
CA LEU A 236 -17.94 6.87 -15.77
C LEU A 236 -19.43 6.58 -16.06
N GLN A 237 -19.73 5.56 -16.86
CA GLN A 237 -21.11 5.13 -17.18
C GLN A 237 -21.61 3.99 -16.27
N GLY A 238 -20.77 3.00 -15.99
CA GLY A 238 -21.13 1.78 -15.25
C GLY A 238 -20.74 1.77 -13.77
N GLN A 239 -19.92 2.72 -13.32
CA GLN A 239 -19.36 2.90 -11.97
C GLN A 239 -18.42 1.77 -11.49
N THR A 240 -18.78 0.51 -11.74
CA THR A 240 -18.03 -0.69 -11.35
C THR A 240 -17.27 -1.31 -12.53
N ALA A 241 -16.20 -2.07 -12.24
CA ALA A 241 -15.47 -2.82 -13.26
C ALA A 241 -16.35 -3.86 -13.98
N LEU A 242 -17.32 -4.47 -13.29
CA LEU A 242 -18.23 -5.45 -13.88
C LEU A 242 -19.16 -4.81 -14.92
N ALA A 243 -19.89 -3.76 -14.55
CA ALA A 243 -20.77 -3.02 -15.48
C ALA A 243 -19.96 -2.36 -16.61
N GLY A 244 -18.79 -1.80 -16.29
CA GLY A 244 -17.85 -1.27 -17.27
C GLY A 244 -17.42 -2.32 -18.32
N SER A 245 -17.18 -3.57 -17.90
CA SER A 245 -16.83 -4.67 -18.82
C SER A 245 -17.94 -4.98 -19.83
N GLU A 246 -19.21 -4.94 -19.41
CA GLU A 246 -20.36 -5.17 -20.28
C GLU A 246 -20.57 -4.02 -21.28
N ILE A 247 -20.41 -2.78 -20.81
CA ILE A 247 -20.43 -1.58 -21.67
C ILE A 247 -19.33 -1.68 -22.73
N LEU A 248 -18.11 -2.03 -22.33
CA LEU A 248 -17.00 -2.22 -23.25
C LEU A 248 -17.25 -3.33 -24.26
N LYS A 249 -17.83 -4.46 -23.85
CA LYS A 249 -18.08 -5.63 -24.71
C LYS A 249 -19.07 -5.34 -25.84
N LYS A 250 -20.02 -4.42 -25.64
CA LYS A 250 -20.96 -3.95 -26.69
C LYS A 250 -20.26 -3.23 -27.86
N GLY A 251 -18.99 -2.84 -27.71
CA GLY A 251 -18.21 -2.20 -28.76
C GLY A 251 -17.79 -3.15 -29.90
N LYS A 252 -17.56 -2.60 -31.10
CA LYS A 252 -17.04 -3.36 -32.26
C LYS A 252 -15.64 -3.94 -31.97
N ASN A 253 -15.40 -5.18 -32.42
CA ASN A 253 -14.14 -5.92 -32.35
C ASN A 253 -13.55 -6.02 -30.93
N ARG A 254 -14.36 -6.49 -29.98
CA ARG A 254 -14.01 -6.67 -28.55
C ARG A 254 -13.76 -8.13 -28.21
N ASP A 255 -12.74 -8.70 -28.84
CA ASP A 255 -12.30 -10.05 -28.54
C ASP A 255 -11.83 -10.12 -27.07
N PHE A 256 -12.03 -11.27 -26.43
CA PHE A 256 -11.50 -11.52 -25.09
C PHE A 256 -9.97 -11.67 -25.13
N PRO A 257 -9.26 -11.41 -24.01
CA PRO A 257 -7.86 -11.78 -23.90
C PRO A 257 -7.68 -13.31 -23.95
N GLU A 258 -6.46 -13.76 -24.19
CA GLU A 258 -6.11 -15.17 -24.28
C GLU A 258 -6.54 -15.97 -23.03
N GLY A 259 -7.05 -17.18 -23.25
CA GLY A 259 -7.55 -18.07 -22.19
C GLY A 259 -8.97 -17.78 -21.68
N ILE A 260 -9.63 -16.71 -22.13
CA ILE A 260 -11.00 -16.35 -21.69
C ILE A 260 -11.98 -16.49 -22.86
N VAL A 261 -13.02 -17.32 -22.71
CA VAL A 261 -13.96 -17.62 -23.81
C VAL A 261 -15.31 -16.91 -23.69
N ASN A 262 -15.70 -16.42 -22.51
CA ASN A 262 -17.00 -15.77 -22.29
C ASN A 262 -16.98 -14.64 -21.24
N MET A 263 -18.09 -13.89 -21.14
CA MET A 263 -18.21 -12.75 -20.20
C MET A 263 -18.13 -13.17 -18.73
N SER A 264 -18.70 -14.32 -18.36
CA SER A 264 -18.69 -14.80 -16.96
C SER A 264 -17.27 -15.06 -16.48
N GLN A 265 -16.44 -15.74 -17.30
CA GLN A 265 -15.02 -15.92 -17.03
C GLN A 265 -14.26 -14.58 -16.98
N TYR A 266 -14.58 -13.63 -17.85
CA TYR A 266 -13.95 -12.30 -17.82
C TYR A 266 -14.29 -11.54 -16.53
N GLN A 267 -15.55 -11.56 -16.13
CA GLN A 267 -16.04 -10.96 -14.88
C GLN A 267 -15.44 -11.64 -13.64
N GLN A 268 -15.28 -12.96 -13.65
CA GLN A 268 -14.55 -13.68 -12.60
C GLN A 268 -13.10 -13.20 -12.50
N ARG A 269 -12.38 -13.10 -13.62
CA ARG A 269 -10.99 -12.60 -13.63
C ARG A 269 -10.88 -11.13 -13.20
N ILE A 270 -11.91 -10.31 -13.43
CA ILE A 270 -11.99 -8.94 -12.89
C ILE A 270 -12.09 -8.96 -11.36
N LEU A 271 -12.95 -9.82 -10.78
CA LEU A 271 -13.06 -9.99 -9.33
C LEU A 271 -11.76 -10.51 -8.71
N GLU A 272 -11.12 -11.50 -9.34
CA GLU A 272 -9.81 -12.00 -8.92
C GLU A 272 -8.75 -10.88 -8.85
N ALA A 273 -8.67 -10.04 -9.88
CA ALA A 273 -7.75 -8.91 -9.90
C ALA A 273 -8.07 -7.84 -8.84
N LEU A 274 -9.36 -7.54 -8.60
CA LEU A 274 -9.80 -6.62 -7.54
C LEU A 274 -9.42 -7.15 -6.15
N VAL A 275 -9.68 -8.43 -5.88
CA VAL A 275 -9.33 -9.09 -4.62
C VAL A 275 -7.83 -9.06 -4.37
N VAL A 276 -7.00 -9.25 -5.39
CA VAL A 276 -5.53 -9.09 -5.26
C VAL A 276 -5.14 -7.67 -4.88
N PHE A 277 -5.55 -6.64 -5.65
CA PHE A 277 -5.18 -5.25 -5.34
C PHE A 277 -5.66 -4.76 -3.96
N GLN A 278 -6.70 -5.38 -3.40
CA GLN A 278 -7.27 -4.98 -2.11
C GLN A 278 -6.72 -5.81 -0.93
N TYR A 279 -6.52 -7.12 -1.13
CA TYR A 279 -6.29 -8.10 -0.05
C TYR A 279 -4.96 -8.86 -0.14
N GLN A 280 -4.09 -8.57 -1.11
CA GLN A 280 -2.75 -9.18 -1.18
C GLN A 280 -2.04 -9.17 0.19
N ARG A 281 -1.46 -10.32 0.54
CA ARG A 281 -0.80 -10.50 1.84
C ARG A 281 0.50 -9.69 1.92
N VAL A 282 0.67 -9.02 3.06
CA VAL A 282 1.81 -8.16 3.40
C VAL A 282 2.34 -8.53 4.79
N TYR A 283 3.61 -8.24 5.05
CA TYR A 283 4.24 -8.39 6.35
C TYR A 283 4.14 -7.10 7.16
N ASN A 284 3.70 -7.21 8.41
CA ASN A 284 3.64 -6.12 9.35
C ASN A 284 4.85 -6.19 10.31
N PRO A 285 5.82 -5.26 10.22
CA PRO A 285 7.02 -5.26 11.06
C PRO A 285 6.72 -4.83 12.51
N ILE A 286 5.58 -4.18 12.78
CA ILE A 286 5.17 -3.76 14.13
C ILE A 286 4.67 -4.94 14.94
N ASP A 287 3.86 -5.82 14.33
CA ASP A 287 3.24 -6.96 15.00
C ASP A 287 3.95 -8.29 14.71
N ASN A 288 4.88 -8.31 13.74
CA ASN A 288 5.64 -9.48 13.29
C ASN A 288 4.74 -10.63 12.76
N ASN A 289 3.71 -10.27 12.01
CA ASN A 289 2.78 -11.20 11.38
C ASN A 289 2.61 -10.91 9.88
N ILE A 290 2.03 -11.87 9.15
CA ILE A 290 1.49 -11.65 7.81
C ILE A 290 0.01 -11.36 7.96
N GLN A 291 -0.47 -10.31 7.30
CA GLN A 291 -1.87 -9.91 7.25
C GLN A 291 -2.26 -9.47 5.84
N MET A 292 -3.55 -9.20 5.60
CA MET A 292 -4.01 -8.64 4.33
C MET A 292 -3.77 -7.11 4.30
N LEU A 293 -3.57 -6.55 3.12
CA LEU A 293 -3.31 -5.12 2.93
C LEU A 293 -4.47 -4.20 3.38
N SER A 294 -5.71 -4.70 3.35
CA SER A 294 -6.92 -3.98 3.76
C SER A 294 -7.79 -4.89 4.64
N ASP A 295 -8.62 -4.30 5.51
CA ASP A 295 -9.57 -5.08 6.32
C ASP A 295 -10.65 -5.73 5.44
N CYS A 296 -10.96 -6.99 5.74
CA CYS A 296 -11.83 -7.87 4.95
C CYS A 296 -13.20 -8.12 5.57
N THR A 297 -13.52 -7.50 6.71
CA THR A 297 -14.77 -7.72 7.47
C THR A 297 -16.05 -7.62 6.62
N GLN A 298 -16.04 -6.87 5.52
CA GLN A 298 -17.18 -6.67 4.62
C GLN A 298 -17.18 -7.59 3.38
N ASP A 299 -16.05 -8.22 3.05
CA ASP A 299 -15.81 -8.93 1.78
C ASP A 299 -15.55 -10.45 1.96
N GLN A 300 -15.98 -11.04 3.09
CA GLN A 300 -15.72 -12.45 3.42
C GLN A 300 -16.11 -13.43 2.30
N ILE A 301 -17.24 -13.22 1.62
CA ILE A 301 -17.71 -14.06 0.50
C ILE A 301 -16.72 -14.05 -0.69
N LEU A 302 -16.05 -12.93 -0.93
CA LEU A 302 -15.01 -12.84 -1.97
C LEU A 302 -13.75 -13.58 -1.54
N LEU A 303 -13.35 -13.51 -0.26
CA LEU A 303 -12.21 -14.25 0.26
C LEU A 303 -12.45 -15.75 0.35
N ASP A 304 -13.64 -16.21 0.73
CA ASP A 304 -14.01 -17.63 0.73
C ASP A 304 -13.90 -18.25 -0.68
N LYS A 305 -14.05 -17.43 -1.73
CA LYS A 305 -13.97 -17.84 -3.14
C LYS A 305 -12.59 -17.65 -3.78
N PHE A 306 -11.81 -16.67 -3.33
CA PHE A 306 -10.59 -16.21 -4.01
C PHE A 306 -9.36 -16.07 -3.09
N GLY A 307 -9.46 -16.43 -1.80
CA GLY A 307 -8.42 -16.22 -0.78
C GLY A 307 -7.09 -16.95 -1.04
N ASP A 308 -7.08 -17.97 -1.89
CA ASP A 308 -5.84 -18.68 -2.25
C ASP A 308 -4.97 -17.87 -3.22
N ILE A 309 -5.57 -16.99 -4.04
CA ILE A 309 -4.86 -16.27 -5.12
C ILE A 309 -4.12 -15.02 -4.61
N ILE A 310 -4.48 -14.53 -3.41
CA ILE A 310 -3.81 -13.39 -2.73
C ILE A 310 -2.51 -13.80 -2.03
N GLY A 311 -2.15 -15.07 -2.13
CA GLY A 311 -0.89 -15.65 -1.66
C GLY A 311 -1.09 -16.69 -0.55
N GLU A 312 -0.54 -17.89 -0.75
CA GLU A 312 -0.52 -18.95 0.26
C GLU A 312 0.43 -18.61 1.42
N GLN A 313 0.07 -19.00 2.64
CA GLN A 313 0.72 -18.50 3.85
C GLN A 313 2.16 -19.02 4.04
N ASP A 314 2.52 -20.19 3.49
CA ASP A 314 3.82 -20.82 3.72
C ASP A 314 4.35 -21.67 2.55
N SER A 315 5.48 -21.25 1.99
CA SER A 315 6.48 -22.12 1.33
C SER A 315 7.81 -21.39 1.15
N LEU A 316 7.79 -20.19 0.55
CA LEU A 316 8.95 -19.30 0.44
C LEU A 316 9.25 -18.53 1.74
N PHE A 317 8.25 -18.35 2.61
CA PHE A 317 8.38 -17.63 3.89
C PHE A 317 9.35 -18.29 4.88
N ASN A 318 9.41 -19.63 4.93
CA ASN A 318 10.38 -20.34 5.77
C ASN A 318 11.82 -20.14 5.28
N VAL A 319 12.05 -20.03 3.96
CA VAL A 319 13.38 -19.73 3.41
C VAL A 319 13.80 -18.30 3.79
N PHE A 320 12.88 -17.34 3.70
CA PHE A 320 13.08 -15.96 4.14
C PHE A 320 13.39 -15.86 5.64
N ARG A 321 12.59 -16.50 6.51
CA ARG A 321 12.81 -16.51 7.97
C ARG A 321 14.18 -17.07 8.36
N ASN A 322 14.81 -17.92 7.54
CA ASN A 322 16.12 -18.47 7.86
C ASN A 322 17.29 -17.50 7.63
N SER A 323 17.08 -16.34 6.98
CA SER A 323 18.11 -15.28 6.91
C SER A 323 18.10 -14.43 8.17
N LYS A 324 19.02 -14.74 9.10
CA LYS A 324 19.16 -14.03 10.36
C LYS A 324 19.36 -12.52 10.19
N ILE A 325 20.22 -12.09 9.28
CA ILE A 325 20.54 -10.66 9.10
C ILE A 325 19.33 -9.86 8.58
N ILE A 326 18.43 -10.48 7.82
CA ILE A 326 17.19 -9.86 7.37
C ILE A 326 16.14 -9.83 8.49
N GLN A 327 16.06 -10.89 9.32
CA GLN A 327 15.28 -10.85 10.58
C GLN A 327 15.75 -9.73 11.51
N ASP A 328 17.07 -9.60 11.69
CA ASP A 328 17.70 -8.57 12.51
C ASP A 328 17.33 -7.17 11.97
N SER A 329 17.24 -6.97 10.65
CA SER A 329 16.77 -5.70 10.05
C SER A 329 15.29 -5.38 10.35
N CYS A 330 14.40 -6.38 10.25
CA CYS A 330 12.99 -6.24 10.66
C CYS A 330 12.85 -5.93 12.15
N GLN A 331 13.62 -6.62 13.00
CA GLN A 331 13.62 -6.41 14.44
C GLN A 331 14.18 -5.03 14.81
N GLN A 332 15.23 -4.57 14.11
CA GLN A 332 15.83 -3.26 14.35
C GLN A 332 14.86 -2.13 14.00
N LEU A 333 14.14 -2.19 12.87
CA LEU A 333 13.08 -1.20 12.60
C LEU A 333 12.04 -1.19 13.73
N ARG A 334 11.60 -2.36 14.21
CA ARG A 334 10.62 -2.46 15.29
C ARG A 334 11.12 -1.82 16.60
N ILE A 335 12.41 -2.00 16.91
CA ILE A 335 13.08 -1.39 18.06
C ILE A 335 13.13 0.13 17.90
N ASP A 336 13.63 0.62 16.75
CA ASP A 336 13.80 2.05 16.50
C ASP A 336 12.46 2.79 16.42
N LEU A 337 11.43 2.18 15.85
CA LEU A 337 10.08 2.72 15.88
C LEU A 337 9.54 2.79 17.31
N LYS A 338 9.67 1.73 18.12
CA LYS A 338 9.24 1.75 19.53
C LYS A 338 9.98 2.81 20.35
N HIS A 339 11.29 3.00 20.16
CA HIS A 339 12.03 4.07 20.84
C HIS A 339 11.63 5.48 20.35
N ASN A 340 11.32 5.64 19.06
CA ASN A 340 10.74 6.90 18.55
C ASN A 340 9.32 7.14 19.09
N PHE A 341 8.49 6.11 19.26
CA PHE A 341 7.19 6.22 19.94
C PHE A 341 7.34 6.57 21.42
N ILE A 342 8.40 6.15 22.12
CA ILE A 342 8.70 6.59 23.50
C ILE A 342 9.09 8.08 23.53
N HIS A 343 9.87 8.56 22.55
CA HIS A 343 10.18 9.99 22.45
C HIS A 343 8.97 10.86 22.06
N ILE A 344 8.06 10.35 21.24
CA ILE A 344 6.77 11.02 20.95
C ILE A 344 5.84 10.93 22.17
N GLY A 345 5.84 9.80 22.89
CA GLY A 345 5.13 9.60 24.16
C GLY A 345 5.53 10.61 25.24
N ASN A 346 6.82 10.94 25.37
CA ASN A 346 7.28 11.97 26.30
C ASN A 346 6.87 13.41 25.87
N ASN A 347 6.52 13.65 24.61
CA ASN A 347 5.87 14.90 24.16
C ASN A 347 4.32 14.81 24.18
N LEU A 348 3.75 13.60 24.25
CA LEU A 348 2.32 13.34 24.46
C LEU A 348 1.94 13.17 25.94
N GLN A 349 2.90 13.19 26.87
CA GLN A 349 2.64 13.25 28.33
C GLN A 349 1.87 14.51 28.78
N ILE A 350 1.64 15.48 27.88
CA ILE A 350 0.77 16.64 28.11
C ILE A 350 -0.69 16.37 27.65
N ILE A 351 -0.97 15.28 26.92
CA ILE A 351 -2.30 14.99 26.33
C ILE A 351 -2.88 13.63 26.80
N GLU A 352 -2.06 12.63 27.15
CA GLU A 352 -2.58 11.34 27.65
C GLU A 352 -2.92 11.30 29.16
N ALA A 353 -2.76 12.41 29.88
CA ALA A 353 -3.17 12.53 31.28
C ALA A 353 -4.71 12.50 31.49
N GLU A 354 -5.51 12.77 30.43
CA GLU A 354 -6.97 12.90 30.55
C GLU A 354 -7.79 11.66 30.13
N LYS A 355 -7.14 10.57 29.66
CA LYS A 355 -7.85 9.36 29.19
C LYS A 355 -7.65 8.08 30.01
N LEU A 356 -6.84 8.13 31.08
CA LEU A 356 -6.45 6.93 31.85
C LEU A 356 -7.02 6.85 33.28
N ASN A 357 -8.12 7.57 33.60
CA ASN A 357 -8.67 7.58 34.97
C ASN A 357 -10.20 7.43 35.12
N VAL A 358 -10.91 6.95 34.09
CA VAL A 358 -12.38 6.75 34.16
C VAL A 358 -12.78 5.60 35.10
N ASP A 359 -11.93 4.59 35.30
CA ASP A 359 -12.23 3.45 36.19
C ASP A 359 -11.63 3.56 37.60
N ALA A 360 -10.56 4.35 37.81
CA ALA A 360 -10.11 4.66 39.17
C ALA A 360 -11.07 5.62 39.89
N LEU A 361 -11.70 6.56 39.17
CA LEU A 361 -12.72 7.46 39.72
C LEU A 361 -13.97 6.72 40.22
N LYS A 362 -14.32 5.55 39.65
CA LYS A 362 -15.43 4.72 40.16
C LYS A 362 -15.08 3.99 41.46
N LEU A 363 -13.81 3.64 41.68
CA LEU A 363 -13.37 2.95 42.90
C LEU A 363 -13.21 3.89 44.10
N HIS A 364 -13.01 5.19 43.90
CA HIS A 364 -12.96 6.17 45.00
C HIS A 364 -14.32 6.76 45.42
N ILE A 365 -15.36 6.69 44.57
CA ILE A 365 -16.70 7.19 44.92
C ILE A 365 -17.48 6.20 45.83
N ILE A 366 -17.06 4.93 45.92
CA ILE A 366 -17.73 3.90 46.75
C ILE A 366 -17.16 3.84 48.19
N GLN A 367 -16.10 4.61 48.51
CA GLN A 367 -15.43 4.55 49.83
C GLN A 367 -15.54 5.83 50.68
N SER A 368 -16.24 6.89 50.21
CA SER A 368 -16.34 8.17 50.94
C SER A 368 -17.63 8.41 51.72
N ASP A 369 -18.57 7.46 51.77
CA ASP A 369 -19.84 7.57 52.54
C ASP A 369 -19.71 7.25 54.04
N ARG A 370 -18.49 7.36 54.60
CA ARG A 370 -18.24 7.29 56.05
C ARG A 370 -17.22 8.33 56.47
N LEU A 371 -17.66 9.57 56.67
CA LEU A 371 -17.09 10.52 57.63
C LEU A 371 -18.00 11.74 57.88
N GLU A 372 -19.32 11.51 58.02
CA GLU A 372 -20.16 12.45 58.79
C GLU A 372 -19.79 12.35 60.28
N THR A 373 -18.84 13.17 60.73
CA THR A 373 -18.88 13.95 62.00
C THR A 373 -17.48 14.45 62.37
N GLN A 374 -17.26 15.76 62.24
CA GLN A 374 -16.77 16.67 63.31
C GLN A 374 -16.25 17.99 62.69
N TYR A 375 -16.80 19.13 63.16
CA TYR A 375 -16.12 20.42 63.43
C TYR A 375 -15.16 21.04 62.37
N GLN A 376 -15.18 22.34 62.03
CA GLN A 376 -16.02 23.48 62.43
C GLN A 376 -15.73 24.70 61.51
N LEU A 377 -16.67 25.66 61.44
CA LEU A 377 -16.47 27.11 61.26
C LEU A 377 -15.38 27.68 60.30
N SER A 378 -15.83 28.28 59.18
CA SER A 378 -15.59 29.68 58.75
C SER A 378 -15.76 29.79 57.21
N VAL A 379 -16.90 30.22 56.67
CA VAL A 379 -17.45 31.59 56.69
C VAL A 379 -16.39 32.68 56.44
N LYS A 380 -16.25 33.08 55.16
CA LYS A 380 -16.06 34.49 54.80
C LYS A 380 -17.02 34.88 53.68
N ILE A 381 -17.85 35.88 53.98
CA ILE A 381 -18.89 36.45 53.12
C ILE A 381 -18.38 37.77 52.53
N GLN A 382 -18.72 38.03 51.26
CA GLN A 382 -19.00 39.31 50.58
C GLN A 382 -18.84 39.03 49.07
N GLN A 383 -19.84 38.94 48.19
CA GLN A 383 -21.21 39.49 48.09
C GLN A 383 -21.34 41.02 47.90
N VAL A 384 -21.53 41.39 46.63
CA VAL A 384 -22.30 42.54 46.11
C VAL A 384 -23.01 42.01 44.84
N GLN A 385 -24.23 41.46 44.93
CA GLN A 385 -25.55 42.11 44.77
C GLN A 385 -25.86 42.73 43.37
N LYS A 386 -26.50 41.92 42.48
CA LYS A 386 -27.85 42.04 41.79
C LYS A 386 -28.38 43.42 41.26
N PRO A 387 -29.45 43.50 40.40
CA PRO A 387 -30.22 42.49 39.63
C PRO A 387 -30.68 42.93 38.17
N GLU A 388 -31.69 42.22 37.60
CA GLU A 388 -32.59 42.56 36.44
C GLU A 388 -32.01 42.34 35.01
N ILE A 389 -32.74 41.86 33.97
CA ILE A 389 -34.14 42.07 33.51
C ILE A 389 -34.80 40.75 32.99
N VAL A 390 -36.15 40.72 32.91
CA VAL A 390 -37.02 39.61 32.42
C VAL A 390 -37.73 39.95 31.07
N SER A 391 -38.22 38.93 30.35
CA SER A 391 -39.17 38.93 29.20
C SER A 391 -38.53 38.99 27.78
N LYS A 392 -39.07 38.39 26.70
CA LYS A 392 -40.33 37.63 26.37
C LYS A 392 -39.94 36.37 25.56
N TYR A 393 -40.69 35.25 25.48
CA TYR A 393 -42.13 35.09 25.24
C TYR A 393 -42.72 33.82 25.92
N HIS A 394 -43.90 33.96 26.55
CA HIS A 394 -44.95 32.90 26.63
C HIS A 394 -45.80 32.98 25.32
N THR A 395 -46.74 32.11 24.90
CA THR A 395 -47.76 31.22 25.52
C THR A 395 -48.19 30.15 24.47
N ASN A 396 -48.84 28.99 24.69
CA ASN A 396 -49.18 28.14 25.85
C ASN A 396 -49.75 26.79 25.31
N LEU A 397 -50.25 25.93 26.22
CA LEU A 397 -51.07 24.71 26.07
C LEU A 397 -50.29 23.40 25.93
N SER A 398 -50.41 22.35 26.75
CA SER A 398 -50.99 22.03 28.07
C SER A 398 -51.32 20.53 28.04
N ASN A 399 -50.96 19.82 29.12
CA ASN A 399 -51.50 18.52 29.55
C ASN A 399 -50.96 17.21 28.90
N ASN A 400 -50.20 16.52 29.75
CA ASN A 400 -50.29 15.10 30.10
C ASN A 400 -49.66 14.00 29.20
N ASN A 401 -48.98 13.11 29.94
CA ASN A 401 -48.68 11.70 29.71
C ASN A 401 -47.45 11.33 28.87
N GLN A 402 -46.52 10.65 29.57
CA GLN A 402 -45.69 9.52 29.12
C GLN A 402 -45.11 9.60 27.71
N ILE A 403 -43.88 10.13 27.61
CA ILE A 403 -43.04 9.87 26.44
C ILE A 403 -42.48 8.44 26.56
N ASN A 404 -42.94 7.59 25.65
CA ASN A 404 -42.53 6.20 25.51
C ASN A 404 -41.12 6.11 24.92
N TYR A 405 -40.29 5.17 25.39
CA TYR A 405 -38.93 4.94 24.88
C TYR A 405 -38.97 4.13 23.56
N ASP A 406 -39.57 4.67 22.51
CA ASP A 406 -39.68 4.01 21.19
C ASP A 406 -39.81 5.01 20.01
N SER A 407 -38.90 5.98 19.93
CA SER A 407 -38.73 6.81 18.72
C SER A 407 -37.44 7.66 18.70
N ILE A 408 -36.28 7.00 18.51
CA ILE A 408 -35.09 7.68 17.96
C ILE A 408 -34.61 6.87 16.76
N GLN A 409 -35.22 7.12 15.60
CA GLN A 409 -34.63 6.75 14.32
C GLN A 409 -33.46 7.70 14.05
N PHE A 410 -32.23 7.20 14.13
CA PHE A 410 -31.10 7.86 13.49
C PHE A 410 -30.99 7.35 12.06
N GLU A 411 -31.04 8.28 11.09
CA GLU A 411 -30.86 7.98 9.68
C GLU A 411 -29.40 7.60 9.39
N THR A 412 -29.12 6.32 9.20
CA THR A 412 -27.91 5.84 8.51
C THR A 412 -28.28 5.37 7.11
N GLN A 413 -28.24 6.28 6.14
CA GLN A 413 -28.33 5.94 4.72
C GLN A 413 -27.06 5.20 4.26
N ILE A 414 -27.01 3.89 4.51
CA ILE A 414 -26.02 3.00 3.89
C ILE A 414 -26.58 2.59 2.53
N TYR A 415 -25.88 2.98 1.45
CA TYR A 415 -26.21 2.58 0.08
C TYR A 415 -26.07 1.06 -0.09
N THR A 416 -27.19 0.34 -0.11
CA THR A 416 -27.26 -1.09 -0.46
C THR A 416 -28.25 -1.33 -1.59
N SER A 417 -27.78 -1.13 -2.82
CA SER A 417 -28.44 -1.49 -4.09
C SER A 417 -27.36 -1.38 -5.19
N ILE A 418 -27.09 -2.36 -6.07
CA ILE A 418 -27.87 -3.52 -6.51
C ILE A 418 -26.90 -4.70 -6.72
N LEU A 419 -27.13 -5.83 -6.02
CA LEU A 419 -26.60 -7.14 -6.40
C LEU A 419 -27.75 -7.93 -7.05
N ASP A 420 -27.99 -7.70 -8.34
CA ASP A 420 -29.07 -8.36 -9.06
C ASP A 420 -28.74 -9.83 -9.29
N ALA A 421 -29.55 -10.69 -8.67
CA ALA A 421 -29.41 -12.14 -8.74
C ALA A 421 -29.70 -12.65 -10.16
N LYS A 422 -28.64 -12.93 -10.94
CA LYS A 422 -28.77 -13.62 -12.24
C LYS A 422 -27.60 -14.54 -12.64
N PHE A 423 -26.79 -14.96 -11.67
CA PHE A 423 -25.73 -15.98 -11.86
C PHE A 423 -25.86 -17.14 -10.87
N LEU A 424 -27.02 -17.83 -10.92
CA LEU A 424 -27.23 -19.15 -10.32
C LEU A 424 -28.07 -20.04 -11.25
N GLN A 425 -27.47 -20.44 -12.38
CA GLN A 425 -27.69 -21.70 -13.09
C GLN A 425 -26.55 -21.94 -14.09
#